data_AF-A0A834RP38-F1
#
_entry.id   AF-A0A834RP38-F1
#
_cell.length_a   1.000
_cell.length_b   1.000
_cell.length_c   1.000
_cell.angle_alpha   90.00
_cell.angle_beta   90.00
_cell.angle_gamma   90.00
#
_symmetry.space_group_name_H-M   'P 1'
#
loop_
_entity.id
_entity.type
_entity.pdbx_description
1 polymer ?
#
loop_
_entity_poly.entity_id
_entity_poly.type
_entity_poly.pdbx_seq_one_letter_code
_entity_poly.pdbx_strand_id
1 'polypeptide(L)'
;MAENATPGSANNASTDSSRGMPYYERLRRDLRESLNKKRQIDNNLLQLEDNILRVETQYLEETSAGNIIKGFDNYIKGAATTTAAGGAGTATRRKAPISDADRIFSRSSTSFLRETSTPGSATATPSHAPTPTSSFPTRESSQPTNE
;
A
#
# COMPACT_ATOMS: atom_id res chain seq x y z
N MET A 1 50.18 5.48 51.24
CA MET A 1 51.36 5.86 50.45
C MET A 1 52.07 4.55 50.14
N ALA A 2 52.28 4.11 48.90
CA ALA A 2 51.79 4.54 47.59
C ALA A 2 51.65 3.24 46.73
N GLU A 3 51.40 3.19 45.42
CA GLU A 3 51.03 4.15 44.38
C GLU A 3 50.03 3.48 43.40
N ASN A 4 49.49 4.23 42.44
CA ASN A 4 48.75 3.71 41.28
C ASN A 4 49.66 3.78 40.03
N ALA A 5 49.86 2.67 39.32
CA ALA A 5 50.61 2.65 38.06
C ALA A 5 49.99 1.67 37.04
N THR A 6 49.12 2.18 36.17
CA THR A 6 48.71 1.49 34.95
C THR A 6 49.72 1.73 33.82
N PRO A 7 50.35 0.71 33.21
CA PRO A 7 51.00 0.89 31.93
C PRO A 7 49.91 1.11 30.86
N GLY A 8 49.98 2.25 30.18
CA GLY A 8 48.97 2.67 29.20
C GLY A 8 49.22 2.17 27.77
N SER A 9 48.58 2.87 26.82
CA SER A 9 48.67 2.68 25.37
C SER A 9 48.07 1.39 24.80
N ALA A 10 46.74 1.45 24.64
CA ALA A 10 46.11 1.46 23.32
C ALA A 10 46.85 0.75 22.18
N ASN A 11 46.33 -0.41 21.75
CA ASN A 11 46.43 -0.92 20.38
C ASN A 11 45.49 -2.13 20.13
N ASN A 12 44.19 -2.02 20.49
CA ASN A 12 43.21 -3.06 20.09
C ASN A 12 41.74 -2.60 19.94
N ALA A 13 41.49 -1.33 19.63
CA ALA A 13 40.13 -0.86 19.31
C ALA A 13 39.72 -1.11 17.85
N SER A 14 40.68 -1.44 16.97
CA SER A 14 40.49 -1.60 15.52
C SER A 14 40.07 -3.00 15.07
N THR A 15 40.18 -4.02 15.93
CA THR A 15 39.90 -5.42 15.59
C THR A 15 38.47 -5.87 15.91
N ASP A 16 37.75 -5.13 16.75
CA ASP A 16 36.37 -5.46 17.13
C ASP A 16 35.34 -4.81 16.20
N SER A 17 35.57 -3.54 15.82
CA SER A 17 34.73 -2.84 14.83
C SER A 17 34.59 -3.60 13.52
N SER A 18 35.66 -4.26 13.05
CA SER A 18 35.69 -4.99 11.78
C SER A 18 34.89 -6.30 11.79
N ARG A 19 34.57 -6.87 12.96
CA ARG A 19 33.73 -8.09 13.09
C ARG A 19 32.25 -7.81 12.85
N GLY A 20 31.76 -6.63 13.24
CA GLY A 20 30.38 -6.20 13.01
C GLY A 20 30.10 -5.77 11.56
N MET A 21 31.09 -5.18 10.87
CA MET A 21 30.94 -4.67 9.49
C MET A 21 30.37 -5.69 8.47
N PRO A 22 30.85 -6.95 8.36
CA PRO A 22 30.31 -7.91 7.41
C PRO A 22 28.92 -8.45 7.79
N TYR A 23 28.44 -8.21 9.00
CA TYR A 23 27.05 -8.45 9.38
C TYR A 23 26.18 -7.24 9.00
N TYR A 24 26.62 -6.02 9.32
CA TYR A 24 25.94 -4.78 8.97
C TYR A 24 25.76 -4.62 7.45
N GLU A 25 26.79 -4.92 6.65
CA GLU A 25 26.69 -4.84 5.18
C GLU A 25 25.72 -5.87 4.57
N ARG A 26 25.66 -7.08 5.14
CA ARG A 26 24.61 -8.06 4.77
C ARG A 26 23.22 -7.54 5.11
N LEU A 27 23.01 -7.09 6.35
CA LEU A 27 21.73 -6.53 6.78
C LEU A 27 21.29 -5.34 5.92
N ARG A 28 22.24 -4.46 5.53
CA ARG A 28 21.99 -3.33 4.62
C ARG A 28 21.59 -3.78 3.22
N ARG A 29 22.21 -4.85 2.69
CA ARG A 29 21.85 -5.45 1.40
C ARG A 29 20.47 -6.10 1.46
N ASP A 30 20.23 -6.92 2.47
CA ASP A 30 18.99 -7.69 2.63
C ASP A 30 17.78 -6.76 2.91
N LEU A 31 18.00 -5.63 3.58
CA LEU A 31 17.01 -4.54 3.72
C LEU A 31 16.68 -3.89 2.37
N ARG A 32 17.69 -3.58 1.54
CA ARG A 32 17.48 -3.00 0.19
C ARG A 32 16.72 -3.97 -0.71
N GLU A 33 17.06 -5.26 -0.65
CA GLU A 33 16.35 -6.32 -1.38
C GLU A 33 14.90 -6.43 -0.90
N SER A 34 14.66 -6.45 0.41
CA SER A 34 13.33 -6.50 1.01
C SER A 34 12.47 -5.29 0.64
N LEU A 35 13.03 -4.09 0.60
CA LEU A 35 12.33 -2.87 0.17
C LEU A 35 11.97 -2.91 -1.33
N ASN A 36 12.87 -3.39 -2.19
CA ASN A 36 12.57 -3.54 -3.61
C ASN A 36 11.51 -4.63 -3.85
N LYS A 37 11.59 -5.75 -3.13
CA LYS A 37 10.59 -6.83 -3.17
C LYS A 37 9.23 -6.36 -2.66
N LYS A 38 9.17 -5.58 -1.58
CA LYS A 38 7.94 -4.92 -1.11
C LYS A 38 7.34 -4.08 -2.23
N ARG A 39 8.14 -3.18 -2.85
CA ARG A 39 7.68 -2.33 -3.96
C ARG A 39 7.15 -3.16 -5.14
N GLN A 40 7.80 -4.26 -5.49
CA GLN A 40 7.33 -5.16 -6.55
C GLN A 40 5.99 -5.82 -6.21
N ILE A 41 5.81 -6.29 -4.97
CA ILE A 41 4.55 -6.86 -4.49
C ILE A 41 3.44 -5.80 -4.46
N ASP A 42 3.73 -4.60 -3.96
CA ASP A 42 2.77 -3.48 -3.93
C ASP A 42 2.27 -3.15 -5.35
N ASN A 43 3.17 -3.11 -6.35
CA ASN A 43 2.79 -2.88 -7.76
C ASN A 43 1.99 -4.03 -8.37
N ASN A 44 2.33 -5.28 -8.03
CA ASN A 44 1.61 -6.45 -8.54
C ASN A 44 0.20 -6.57 -7.92
N LEU A 45 0.05 -6.19 -6.66
CA LEU A 45 -1.25 -6.11 -5.99
C LEU A 45 -2.18 -5.12 -6.70
N LEU A 46 -1.72 -3.90 -6.97
CA LEU A 46 -2.49 -2.88 -7.69
C LEU A 46 -2.92 -3.36 -9.09
N GLN A 47 -2.01 -4.03 -9.83
CA GLN A 47 -2.33 -4.61 -11.13
C GLN A 47 -3.38 -5.73 -11.05
N LEU A 48 -3.37 -6.52 -9.98
CA LEU A 48 -4.34 -7.58 -9.75
C LEU A 48 -5.71 -7.00 -9.36
N GLU A 49 -5.74 -5.95 -8.54
CA GLU A 49 -6.98 -5.26 -8.12
C GLU A 49 -7.70 -4.60 -9.31
N ASP A 50 -6.97 -3.89 -10.18
CA ASP A 50 -7.53 -3.37 -11.45
C ASP A 50 -8.05 -4.48 -12.36
N ASN A 51 -7.32 -5.60 -12.46
CA ASN A 51 -7.75 -6.74 -13.26
C ASN A 51 -9.05 -7.35 -12.72
N ILE A 52 -9.15 -7.55 -11.40
CA ILE A 52 -10.35 -8.03 -10.72
C ILE A 52 -11.53 -7.09 -11.02
N LEU A 53 -11.37 -5.78 -10.81
CA LEU A 53 -12.44 -4.80 -11.06
C LEU A 53 -12.93 -4.82 -12.52
N ARG A 54 -12.00 -4.91 -13.47
CA ARG A 54 -12.30 -4.94 -14.90
C ARG A 54 -13.06 -6.21 -15.31
N VAL A 55 -12.58 -7.38 -14.89
CA VAL A 55 -13.22 -8.68 -15.20
C VAL A 55 -14.56 -8.83 -14.46
N GLU A 56 -14.64 -8.38 -13.21
CA GLU A 56 -15.89 -8.36 -12.43
C GLU A 56 -16.95 -7.45 -13.09
N THR A 57 -16.55 -6.27 -13.57
CA THR A 57 -17.45 -5.39 -14.32
C THR A 57 -17.97 -6.08 -15.58
N GLN A 58 -17.07 -6.64 -16.41
CA GLN A 58 -17.45 -7.34 -17.63
C GLN A 58 -18.41 -8.49 -17.35
N TYR A 59 -18.09 -9.34 -16.37
CA TYR A 59 -18.92 -10.48 -15.99
C TYR A 59 -20.32 -10.04 -15.55
N LEU A 60 -20.44 -9.00 -14.71
CA LEU A 60 -21.74 -8.50 -14.25
C LEU A 60 -22.56 -7.82 -15.38
N GLU A 61 -21.92 -7.23 -16.38
CA GLU A 61 -22.62 -6.69 -17.56
C GLU A 61 -23.18 -7.80 -18.46
N GLU A 62 -22.40 -8.86 -18.69
CA GLU A 62 -22.78 -9.99 -19.54
C GLU A 62 -23.83 -10.89 -18.89
N THR A 63 -23.75 -11.09 -17.56
CA THR A 63 -24.57 -12.08 -16.82
C THR A 63 -25.81 -11.49 -16.13
N SER A 64 -26.47 -10.54 -16.77
CA SER A 64 -27.66 -9.86 -16.24
C SER A 64 -28.88 -10.77 -15.96
N ALA A 65 -28.99 -11.91 -16.64
CA ALA A 65 -30.10 -12.87 -16.47
C ALA A 65 -29.93 -13.84 -15.28
N GLY A 66 -28.72 -13.94 -14.72
CA GLY A 66 -28.41 -14.85 -13.62
C GLY A 66 -26.90 -15.05 -13.49
N ASN A 67 -26.39 -15.00 -12.27
CA ASN A 67 -24.96 -15.04 -11.99
C ASN A 67 -24.66 -15.51 -10.56
N ILE A 68 -23.38 -15.72 -10.24
CA ILE A 68 -22.96 -16.22 -8.93
C ILE A 68 -23.25 -15.29 -7.75
N ILE A 69 -23.58 -14.01 -7.99
CA ILE A 69 -23.88 -13.03 -6.93
C ILE A 69 -25.37 -13.06 -6.56
N LYS A 70 -26.26 -13.15 -7.58
CA LYS A 70 -27.72 -13.04 -7.43
C LYS A 70 -28.47 -14.36 -7.63
N GLY A 71 -27.76 -15.43 -7.97
CA GLY A 71 -28.33 -16.73 -8.31
C GLY A 71 -28.77 -16.84 -9.77
N PHE A 72 -29.23 -18.04 -10.15
CA PHE A 72 -29.60 -18.40 -11.53
C PHE A 72 -31.12 -18.61 -11.73
N ASP A 73 -31.95 -18.27 -10.75
CA ASP A 73 -33.41 -18.47 -10.81
C ASP A 73 -34.06 -17.77 -12.01
N ASN A 74 -33.59 -16.55 -12.32
CA ASN A 74 -34.05 -15.77 -13.46
C ASN A 74 -33.56 -16.34 -14.80
N TYR A 75 -32.43 -17.05 -14.80
CA TYR A 75 -31.90 -17.72 -15.99
C TYR A 75 -32.76 -18.94 -16.37
N ILE A 76 -33.15 -19.76 -15.38
CA ILE A 76 -34.06 -20.89 -15.58
C ILE A 76 -35.43 -20.41 -16.08
N LYS A 77 -36.02 -19.41 -15.42
CA LYS A 77 -37.35 -18.85 -15.78
C LYS A 77 -37.32 -18.13 -17.13
N GLY A 78 -36.24 -17.39 -17.42
CA GLY A 78 -36.03 -16.71 -18.70
C GLY A 78 -35.88 -17.68 -19.86
N ALA A 79 -35.04 -18.70 -19.73
CA ALA A 79 -34.83 -19.72 -20.77
C ALA A 79 -36.14 -20.46 -21.12
N ALA A 80 -36.93 -20.83 -20.11
CA ALA A 80 -38.25 -21.46 -20.31
C ALA A 80 -39.26 -20.54 -21.03
N THR A 81 -39.15 -19.22 -20.85
CA THR A 81 -40.04 -18.24 -21.50
C THR A 81 -39.60 -17.93 -22.94
N THR A 82 -38.34 -18.19 -23.32
CA THR A 82 -37.88 -17.98 -24.71
C THR A 82 -38.24 -19.10 -25.68
N THR A 83 -38.64 -20.28 -25.19
CA THR A 83 -38.98 -21.45 -26.03
C THR A 83 -40.48 -21.74 -26.11
N ALA A 84 -41.30 -21.10 -25.27
CA ALA A 84 -42.75 -21.26 -25.26
C ALA A 84 -43.46 -19.89 -25.22
N ALA A 85 -44.32 -19.66 -26.21
CA ALA A 85 -45.10 -18.44 -26.48
C ALA A 85 -44.31 -17.19 -26.92
N GLY A 86 -44.61 -16.74 -28.14
CA GLY A 86 -44.17 -15.45 -28.69
C GLY A 86 -44.88 -14.26 -28.04
N GLY A 87 -44.67 -14.05 -26.74
CA GLY A 87 -45.10 -12.87 -26.00
C GLY A 87 -44.07 -11.76 -26.11
N ALA A 88 -44.45 -10.61 -26.66
CA ALA A 88 -43.60 -9.43 -26.76
C ALA A 88 -43.40 -8.78 -25.37
N GLY A 89 -42.59 -9.42 -24.52
CA GLY A 89 -42.11 -8.85 -23.27
C GLY A 89 -41.15 -7.70 -23.56
N THR A 90 -41.65 -6.47 -23.51
CA THR A 90 -40.90 -5.22 -23.72
C THR A 90 -39.95 -4.88 -22.56
N ALA A 91 -39.33 -5.90 -21.97
CA ALA A 91 -38.09 -5.79 -21.22
C ALA A 91 -36.97 -5.42 -22.19
N THR A 92 -36.96 -4.15 -22.61
CA THR A 92 -35.79 -3.44 -23.13
C THR A 92 -34.56 -3.93 -22.37
N ARG A 93 -33.46 -4.23 -23.09
CA ARG A 93 -32.14 -4.53 -22.52
C ARG A 93 -31.55 -3.33 -21.78
N ARG A 94 -32.24 -2.83 -20.76
CA ARG A 94 -31.73 -1.87 -19.79
C ARG A 94 -30.74 -2.67 -18.97
N LYS A 95 -29.45 -2.53 -19.27
CA LYS A 95 -28.36 -3.06 -18.44
C LYS A 95 -28.74 -2.74 -17.00
N ALA A 96 -29.00 -3.77 -16.19
CA ALA A 96 -29.32 -3.56 -14.78
C ALA A 96 -28.13 -2.78 -14.19
N PRO A 97 -28.36 -1.65 -13.50
CA PRO A 97 -27.25 -0.86 -12.97
C PRO A 97 -26.44 -1.75 -12.04
N ILE A 98 -25.15 -1.93 -12.34
CA ILE A 98 -24.23 -2.69 -11.50
C ILE A 98 -24.11 -1.90 -10.20
N SER A 99 -24.58 -2.48 -9.11
CA SER A 99 -24.38 -1.91 -7.78
C SER A 99 -22.97 -2.21 -7.33
N ASP A 100 -22.31 -1.26 -6.67
CA ASP A 100 -21.01 -1.55 -6.04
C ASP A 100 -21.15 -2.61 -4.94
N ALA A 101 -22.35 -2.82 -4.38
CA ALA A 101 -22.61 -3.94 -3.47
C ALA A 101 -22.49 -5.31 -4.15
N ASP A 102 -22.71 -5.40 -5.46
CA ASP A 102 -22.57 -6.65 -6.24
C ASP A 102 -21.10 -7.00 -6.52
N ARG A 103 -20.17 -6.04 -6.32
CA ARG A 103 -18.73 -6.17 -6.61
C ARG A 103 -17.97 -6.88 -5.49
N ILE A 104 -18.41 -8.09 -5.12
CA ILE A 104 -17.89 -8.80 -3.94
C ILE A 104 -16.40 -9.13 -4.04
N PHE A 105 -15.85 -9.32 -5.24
CA PHE A 105 -14.43 -9.67 -5.42
C PHE A 105 -13.55 -8.45 -5.21
N SER A 106 -13.84 -7.32 -5.85
CA SER A 106 -13.13 -6.06 -5.58
C SER A 106 -13.27 -5.64 -4.11
N ARG A 107 -14.46 -5.82 -3.53
CA ARG A 107 -14.73 -5.52 -2.11
C ARG A 107 -14.09 -6.48 -1.10
N SER A 108 -13.55 -7.60 -1.55
CA SER A 108 -12.79 -8.52 -0.67
C SER A 108 -11.40 -7.97 -0.30
N SER A 109 -10.86 -7.02 -1.08
CA SER A 109 -9.62 -6.34 -0.74
C SER A 109 -9.84 -5.10 0.14
N THR A 110 -9.15 -5.05 1.28
CA THR A 110 -9.14 -3.89 2.17
C THR A 110 -8.35 -2.71 1.59
N SER A 111 -7.38 -2.97 0.70
CA SER A 111 -6.63 -1.91 -0.01
C SER A 111 -7.52 -1.19 -1.02
N PHE A 112 -8.26 -1.94 -1.84
CA PHE A 112 -9.24 -1.41 -2.80
C PHE A 112 -10.31 -0.52 -2.13
N LEU A 113 -10.81 -0.92 -0.95
CA LEU A 113 -11.75 -0.10 -0.17
C LEU A 113 -11.15 1.25 0.28
N ARG A 114 -9.84 1.31 0.56
CA ARG A 114 -9.16 2.56 0.96
C ARG A 114 -9.00 3.52 -0.23
N GLU A 115 -8.71 2.99 -1.42
CA GLU A 115 -8.58 3.79 -2.64
C GLU A 115 -9.95 4.38 -3.05
N THR A 116 -10.98 3.55 -3.14
CA THR A 116 -12.34 3.98 -3.52
C THR A 116 -13.00 4.94 -2.53
N SER A 117 -12.66 4.86 -1.23
CA SER A 117 -13.11 5.83 -0.22
C SER A 117 -12.29 7.12 -0.17
N THR A 118 -11.17 7.21 -0.89
CA THR A 118 -10.26 8.37 -0.89
C THR A 118 -10.03 8.89 -2.32
N PRO A 119 -11.03 9.55 -2.96
CA PRO A 119 -10.86 10.12 -4.29
C PRO A 119 -9.83 11.25 -4.30
N GLY A 120 -8.56 10.91 -4.59
CA GLY A 120 -7.47 11.89 -4.76
C GLY A 120 -6.05 11.46 -4.37
N SER A 121 -5.83 10.33 -3.70
CA SER A 121 -4.50 10.00 -3.13
C SER A 121 -3.48 9.39 -4.11
N ALA A 122 -3.45 9.85 -5.36
CA ALA A 122 -2.37 9.56 -6.32
C ALA A 122 -1.15 10.49 -6.16
N THR A 123 -1.19 11.44 -5.22
CA THR A 123 -0.05 12.27 -4.82
C THR A 123 0.68 11.65 -3.64
N ALA A 124 2.00 11.47 -3.80
CA ALA A 124 2.87 11.04 -2.71
C ALA A 124 2.76 12.00 -1.52
N THR A 125 2.61 11.47 -0.32
CA THR A 125 2.65 12.24 0.93
C THR A 125 3.95 13.05 1.01
N PRO A 126 3.93 14.40 0.99
CA PRO A 126 5.09 15.18 1.38
C PRO A 126 5.27 14.98 2.87
N SER A 127 6.39 14.35 3.26
CA SER A 127 6.69 14.05 4.66
C SER A 127 7.05 15.34 5.41
N HIS A 128 6.03 16.06 5.90
CA HIS A 128 6.20 17.17 6.83
C HIS A 128 6.43 16.65 8.26
N ALA A 129 7.54 15.94 8.45
CA ALA A 129 8.14 15.82 9.77
C ALA A 129 8.84 17.15 10.07
N PRO A 130 8.43 17.94 11.09
CA PRO A 130 9.14 19.15 11.45
C PRO A 130 10.52 18.78 11.99
N THR A 131 11.57 19.17 11.27
CA THR A 131 12.96 19.02 11.73
C THR A 131 13.14 19.84 13.01
N PRO A 132 13.60 19.26 14.13
CA PRO A 132 13.83 20.03 15.36
C PRO A 132 15.00 20.99 15.14
N THR A 133 14.69 22.29 15.01
CA THR A 133 15.70 23.34 14.85
C THR A 133 16.48 23.50 16.15
N SER A 134 17.73 23.07 16.19
CA SER A 134 18.60 23.28 17.36
C SER A 134 19.01 24.75 17.48
N SER A 135 18.17 25.52 18.18
CA SER A 135 18.48 26.89 18.59
C SER A 135 19.61 26.88 19.63
N PHE A 136 20.84 27.11 19.18
CA PHE A 136 21.93 27.51 20.07
C PHE A 136 21.72 28.98 20.46
N PRO A 137 21.61 29.33 21.76
CA PRO A 137 21.43 30.71 22.17
C PRO A 137 22.73 31.50 21.94
N THR A 138 22.64 32.54 21.12
CA THR A 138 23.72 33.51 20.89
C THR A 138 24.06 34.20 22.20
N ARG A 139 25.32 34.12 22.63
CA ARG A 139 25.80 34.78 23.86
C ARG A 139 26.10 36.24 23.55
N GLU A 140 25.20 37.14 23.94
CA GLU A 140 25.35 38.59 23.78
C GLU A 140 25.99 39.24 25.03
N SER A 141 26.74 40.33 24.80
CA SER A 141 27.38 41.21 25.80
C SER A 141 28.56 40.60 26.61
N SER A 142 29.62 41.35 26.96
CA SER A 142 29.74 42.82 27.06
C SER A 142 31.11 43.34 26.61
N GLN A 143 31.17 44.62 26.20
CA GLN A 143 32.41 45.41 26.09
C GLN A 143 33.14 45.56 27.45
N PRO A 144 34.41 45.97 27.42
CA PRO A 144 34.71 47.26 28.04
C PRO A 144 35.36 48.29 27.09
N THR A 145 35.35 49.54 27.54
CA THR A 145 35.74 50.77 26.84
C THR A 145 37.25 51.00 26.75
N ASN A 146 37.69 51.72 25.72
CA ASN A 146 38.99 52.40 25.69
C ASN A 146 38.88 53.75 26.41
N GLU A 147 39.72 53.98 27.43
CA GLU A 147 40.74 55.05 27.52
C GLU A 147 41.66 54.78 28.72
#